data_AF-A0A4Q3WAX3-F1
#
_entry.id   AF-A0A4Q3WAX3-F1
#
_cell.length_a   1.000
_cell.length_b   1.000
_cell.length_c   1.000
_cell.angle_alpha   90.00
_cell.angle_beta   90.00
_cell.angle_gamma   90.00
#
_symmetry.space_group_name_H-M   'P 1'
#
loop_
_entity.id
_entity.type
_entity.pdbx_description
1 polymer ?
#
loop_
_entity_poly.entity_id
_entity_poly.type
_entity_poly.pdbx_seq_one_letter_code
_entity_poly.pdbx_strand_id
1 'polypeptide(L)'
;MKQQIKKTESAYGDTIRIESNAAVFYQADSLRMEVIKRDFAKNAIESMNHECLYQTSNAKEVIRKYGHGIKVISAPGARYLEFVKRNGNISVIDLETRRELCGVLLFNRINDPSPADMMNIETEVGFYFTQ
;
A
#
# COMPACT_ATOMS: atom_id res chain seq x y z
N MET A 1 -23.78 -0.49 -3.68
CA MET A 1 -23.64 0.87 -4.26
C MET A 1 -22.16 1.18 -4.41
N LYS A 2 -21.67 1.43 -5.63
CA LYS A 2 -20.30 1.91 -5.86
C LYS A 2 -20.30 3.43 -5.67
N GLN A 3 -19.65 3.94 -4.62
CA GLN A 3 -19.44 5.39 -4.50
C GLN A 3 -18.38 5.80 -5.53
N GLN A 4 -18.80 6.56 -6.54
CA GLN A 4 -17.89 7.28 -7.43
C GLN A 4 -17.33 8.47 -6.66
N ILE A 5 -16.09 8.34 -6.19
CA ILE A 5 -15.34 9.45 -5.61
C ILE A 5 -15.01 10.43 -6.74
N LYS A 6 -15.71 11.57 -6.78
CA LYS A 6 -15.46 12.65 -7.75
C LYS A 6 -14.28 13.49 -7.24
N LYS A 7 -13.08 13.29 -7.79
CA LYS A 7 -11.87 14.03 -7.39
C LYS A 7 -11.95 15.50 -7.85
N THR A 8 -11.72 16.44 -6.93
CA THR A 8 -11.48 17.86 -7.21
C THR A 8 -10.04 18.05 -7.72
N GLU A 9 -9.79 19.02 -8.60
CA GLU A 9 -8.50 19.23 -9.31
C GLU A 9 -7.27 19.38 -8.39
N SER A 10 -7.44 19.73 -7.12
CA SER A 10 -6.38 19.78 -6.10
C SER A 10 -5.87 18.39 -5.66
N ALA A 11 -6.58 17.29 -5.96
CA ALA A 11 -6.25 15.93 -5.50
C ALA A 11 -5.23 15.19 -6.39
N TYR A 12 -4.73 15.85 -7.45
CA TYR A 12 -3.73 15.26 -8.34
C TYR A 12 -2.34 15.14 -7.69
N GLY A 13 -2.01 15.97 -6.69
CA GLY A 13 -0.73 15.88 -5.96
C GLY A 13 -0.64 14.67 -5.02
N ASP A 14 -1.76 14.23 -4.45
CA ASP A 14 -1.79 13.19 -3.41
C ASP A 14 -2.16 11.80 -3.96
N THR A 15 -2.24 11.64 -5.29
CA THR A 15 -2.54 10.37 -5.94
C THR A 15 -1.29 9.79 -6.58
N ILE A 16 -0.94 8.56 -6.22
CA ILE A 16 0.04 7.78 -6.98
C ILE A 16 -0.69 6.82 -7.92
N ARG A 17 -0.32 6.87 -9.20
CA ARG A 17 -0.90 6.02 -10.24
C ARG A 17 0.03 4.83 -10.53
N ILE A 18 -0.55 3.62 -10.58
CA ILE A 18 0.15 2.35 -10.70
C ILE A 18 -0.36 1.60 -11.93
N GLU A 19 0.51 1.47 -12.94
CA GLU A 19 0.18 0.94 -14.27
C GLU A 19 1.00 -0.31 -14.65
N SER A 20 1.74 -0.86 -13.68
CA SER A 20 2.58 -2.05 -13.81
C SER A 20 2.29 -3.04 -12.68
N ASN A 21 2.70 -4.29 -12.86
CA ASN A 21 2.79 -5.25 -11.77
C ASN A 21 3.62 -4.64 -10.64
N ALA A 22 3.08 -4.55 -9.44
CA ALA A 22 3.71 -3.81 -8.36
C ALA A 22 3.35 -4.33 -6.97
N ALA A 23 4.30 -4.18 -6.05
CA ALA A 23 4.09 -4.16 -4.62
C ALA A 23 4.21 -2.71 -4.14
N VAL A 24 3.10 -2.14 -3.69
CA VAL A 24 2.99 -0.73 -3.29
C VAL A 24 3.00 -0.63 -1.77
N PHE A 25 4.08 -0.08 -1.23
CA PHE A 25 4.26 0.12 0.20
C PHE A 25 3.78 1.51 0.60
N TYR A 26 2.90 1.57 1.60
CA TYR A 26 2.38 2.82 2.15
C TYR A 26 2.72 2.94 3.64
N GLN A 27 2.82 4.17 4.13
CA GLN A 27 3.01 4.48 5.53
C GLN A 27 2.10 5.66 5.91
N ALA A 28 1.62 5.67 7.15
CA ALA A 28 0.87 6.78 7.72
C ALA A 28 1.74 8.05 7.70
N ASP A 29 1.18 9.12 7.17
CA ASP A 29 1.78 10.45 7.23
C ASP A 29 1.61 11.05 8.63
N SER A 30 2.09 12.28 8.83
CA SER A 30 1.98 12.97 10.12
C SER A 30 0.54 13.11 10.62
N LEU A 31 -0.41 13.40 9.72
CA LEU A 31 -1.82 13.57 10.07
C LEU A 31 -2.47 12.25 10.51
N ARG A 32 -2.25 11.16 9.77
CA ARG A 32 -2.73 9.83 10.16
C ARG A 32 -2.04 9.34 11.43
N MET A 33 -0.76 9.67 11.61
CA MET A 33 -0.03 9.38 12.82
C MET A 33 -0.64 10.07 14.05
N GLU A 34 -1.16 11.29 13.92
CA GLU A 34 -1.88 11.95 15.02
C GLU A 34 -3.18 11.23 15.38
N VAL A 35 -3.92 10.72 14.39
CA VAL A 35 -5.13 9.92 14.64
C VAL A 35 -4.75 8.62 15.37
N ILE A 36 -3.75 7.90 14.88
CA ILE A 36 -3.27 6.66 15.51
C ILE A 36 -2.76 6.95 16.94
N LYS A 37 -2.11 8.09 17.18
CA LYS A 37 -1.66 8.53 18.51
C LYS A 37 -2.78 8.76 19.52
N ARG A 38 -4.01 9.00 19.07
CA ARG A 38 -5.17 9.14 19.98
C ARG A 38 -5.68 7.78 20.46
N ASP A 39 -5.49 6.75 19.66
CA ASP A 39 -6.03 5.42 19.91
C ASP A 39 -5.04 4.50 20.65
N PHE A 40 -3.74 4.83 20.65
CA PHE A 40 -2.68 3.98 21.20
C PHE A 40 -1.76 4.73 22.18
N ALA A 41 -1.23 3.99 23.15
CA ALA A 41 -0.21 4.50 24.07
C ALA A 41 1.12 4.79 23.32
N LYS A 42 1.88 5.78 23.80
CA LYS A 42 3.12 6.24 23.14
C LYS A 42 4.13 5.11 22.89
N ASN A 43 4.35 4.24 23.87
CA ASN A 43 5.26 3.10 23.76
C ASN A 43 4.81 2.10 22.70
N ALA A 44 3.50 1.85 22.57
CA ALA A 44 2.96 0.98 21.53
C ALA A 44 3.27 1.53 20.12
N ILE A 45 3.15 2.84 19.93
CA ILE A 45 3.40 3.50 18.64
C ILE A 45 4.88 3.45 18.25
N GLU A 46 5.77 3.64 19.22
CA GLU A 46 7.22 3.49 19.00
C GLU A 46 7.56 2.05 18.57
N SER A 47 7.01 1.04 19.27
CA SER A 47 7.18 -0.37 18.89
C SER A 47 6.62 -0.66 17.50
N MET A 48 5.41 -0.22 17.20
CA MET A 48 4.79 -0.47 15.89
C MET A 48 5.54 0.24 14.75
N ASN A 49 6.11 1.43 14.98
CA ASN A 49 6.94 2.10 13.98
C ASN A 49 8.22 1.32 13.70
N HIS A 50 8.89 0.82 14.73
CA HIS A 50 10.09 0.01 14.57
C HIS A 50 9.78 -1.29 13.79
N GLU A 51 8.70 -1.98 14.17
CA GLU A 51 8.23 -3.17 13.47
C GLU A 51 7.88 -2.88 12.01
N CYS A 52 7.13 -1.81 11.76
CA CYS A 52 6.76 -1.37 10.43
C CYS A 52 7.98 -1.12 9.53
N LEU A 53 9.00 -0.43 10.04
CA LEU A 53 10.23 -0.17 9.30
C LEU A 53 10.96 -1.47 8.96
N TYR A 54 11.10 -2.35 9.94
CA TYR A 54 11.77 -3.65 9.76
C TYR A 54 11.03 -4.51 8.72
N GLN A 55 9.72 -4.71 8.90
CA GLN A 55 8.90 -5.52 8.00
C GLN A 55 8.89 -4.94 6.58
N THR A 56 8.74 -3.62 6.44
CA THR A 56 8.79 -2.95 5.14
C THR A 56 10.13 -3.18 4.45
N SER A 57 11.24 -3.02 5.17
CA SER A 57 12.59 -3.23 4.60
C SER A 57 12.77 -4.67 4.15
N ASN A 58 12.50 -5.63 5.03
CA ASN A 58 12.62 -7.05 4.75
C ASN A 58 11.74 -7.46 3.55
N ALA A 59 10.48 -7.03 3.53
CA ALA A 59 9.56 -7.37 2.46
C ALA A 59 10.00 -6.81 1.10
N LYS A 60 10.54 -5.58 1.06
CA LYS A 60 11.12 -5.02 -0.17
C LYS A 60 12.30 -5.84 -0.67
N GLU A 61 13.17 -6.33 0.22
CA GLU A 61 14.30 -7.18 -0.15
C GLU A 61 13.85 -8.53 -0.70
N VAL A 62 12.91 -9.20 -0.03
CA VAL A 62 12.31 -10.47 -0.48
C VAL A 62 11.69 -10.30 -1.87
N ILE A 63 10.88 -9.26 -2.09
CA ILE A 63 10.25 -9.01 -3.39
C ILE A 63 11.29 -8.72 -4.47
N ARG A 64 12.36 -7.97 -4.17
CA ARG A 64 13.43 -7.73 -5.16
C ARG A 64 14.19 -9.00 -5.51
N LYS A 65 14.34 -9.91 -4.55
CA LYS A 65 15.08 -11.17 -4.74
C LYS A 65 14.26 -12.22 -5.50
N TYR A 66 12.97 -12.33 -5.22
CA TYR A 66 12.13 -13.44 -5.71
C TYR A 66 10.97 -12.99 -6.61
N GLY A 67 10.54 -11.73 -6.52
CA GLY A 67 9.43 -11.14 -7.26
C GLY A 67 9.82 -10.62 -8.64
N HIS A 68 10.28 -11.50 -9.53
CA HIS A 68 10.70 -11.11 -10.88
C HIS A 68 9.59 -10.35 -11.64
N GLY A 69 9.93 -9.16 -12.15
CA GLY A 69 8.98 -8.31 -12.89
C GLY A 69 7.96 -7.55 -12.02
N ILE A 70 8.07 -7.62 -10.69
CA ILE A 70 7.24 -6.85 -9.76
C ILE A 70 7.99 -5.56 -9.39
N LYS A 71 7.40 -4.40 -9.67
CA LYS A 71 7.96 -3.12 -9.23
C LYS A 71 7.69 -2.91 -7.75
N VAL A 72 8.73 -2.55 -7.00
CA VAL A 72 8.59 -2.09 -5.61
C VAL A 72 8.38 -0.58 -5.62
N ILE A 73 7.18 -0.13 -5.27
CA ILE A 73 6.79 1.29 -5.23
C ILE A 73 6.64 1.71 -3.78
N SER A 74 7.26 2.83 -3.40
CA SER A 74 7.00 3.47 -2.11
C SER A 74 6.06 4.64 -2.31
N ALA A 75 5.03 4.73 -1.48
CA ALA A 75 3.99 5.75 -1.53
C ALA A 75 3.97 6.59 -0.24
N PRO A 76 5.08 7.27 0.13
CA PRO A 76 5.11 8.09 1.32
C PRO A 76 4.19 9.31 1.12
N GLY A 77 3.30 9.57 2.08
CA GLY A 77 2.42 10.75 2.06
C GLY A 77 1.35 10.75 0.97
N ALA A 78 1.18 9.66 0.22
CA ALA A 78 0.08 9.55 -0.72
C ALA A 78 -1.23 9.36 0.04
N ARG A 79 -2.27 10.07 -0.38
CA ARG A 79 -3.64 9.84 0.08
C ARG A 79 -4.34 8.78 -0.75
N TYR A 80 -4.18 8.84 -2.08
CA TYR A 80 -4.85 7.93 -2.98
C TYR A 80 -3.85 7.07 -3.75
N LEU A 81 -4.19 5.80 -3.92
CA LEU A 81 -3.51 4.89 -4.82
C LEU A 81 -4.45 4.49 -5.95
N GLU A 82 -4.04 4.72 -7.18
CA GLU A 82 -4.84 4.49 -8.37
C GLU A 82 -4.25 3.35 -9.20
N PHE A 83 -4.94 2.22 -9.23
CA PHE A 83 -4.48 0.99 -9.86
C PHE A 83 -5.17 0.78 -11.19
N VAL A 84 -4.39 0.76 -12.28
CA VAL A 84 -4.91 0.68 -13.65
C VAL A 84 -4.77 -0.75 -14.17
N LYS A 85 -5.91 -1.42 -14.33
CA LYS A 85 -5.98 -2.79 -14.86
C LYS A 85 -5.74 -2.80 -16.38
N ARG A 86 -5.38 -3.96 -16.93
CA ARG A 86 -5.11 -4.15 -18.36
C ARG A 86 -6.27 -3.76 -19.27
N ASN A 87 -7.50 -3.92 -18.79
CA ASN A 87 -8.71 -3.55 -19.52
C ASN A 87 -9.09 -2.07 -19.39
N GLY A 88 -8.26 -1.25 -18.76
CA GLY A 88 -8.52 0.17 -18.51
C GLY A 88 -9.38 0.46 -17.27
N ASN A 89 -9.89 -0.56 -16.56
CA ASN A 89 -10.59 -0.34 -15.30
C ASN A 89 -9.63 0.21 -14.24
N ILE A 90 -10.14 1.13 -13.43
CA ILE A 90 -9.37 1.78 -12.37
C ILE A 90 -9.96 1.39 -11.02
N SER A 91 -9.09 0.96 -10.11
CA SER A 91 -9.40 0.75 -8.70
C SER A 91 -8.67 1.81 -7.87
N VAL A 92 -9.40 2.51 -7.01
CA VAL A 92 -8.84 3.58 -6.16
C VAL A 92 -8.90 3.13 -4.71
N ILE A 93 -7.78 3.24 -4.01
CA ILE A 93 -7.70 3.05 -2.55
C ILE A 93 -7.42 4.40 -1.90
N ASP A 94 -8.27 4.79 -0.96
CA ASP A 94 -8.01 5.89 -0.03
C ASP A 94 -7.22 5.35 1.17
N LEU A 95 -6.02 5.89 1.38
CA LEU A 95 -5.14 5.54 2.47
C LEU A 95 -5.56 6.22 3.78
N GLU A 96 -6.29 7.34 3.76
CA GLU A 96 -6.79 7.98 4.99
C GLU A 96 -7.78 7.09 5.75
N THR A 97 -8.52 6.22 5.05
CA THR A 97 -9.47 5.30 5.69
C THR A 97 -8.80 4.10 6.35
N ARG A 98 -7.48 3.94 6.19
CA ARG A 98 -6.72 2.81 6.72
C ARG A 98 -6.17 3.12 8.12
N ARG A 99 -6.29 2.15 9.03
CA ARG A 99 -5.86 2.29 10.44
C ARG A 99 -4.44 1.79 10.69
N GLU A 100 -3.86 1.09 9.73
CA GLU A 100 -2.51 0.55 9.82
C GLU A 100 -1.46 1.66 9.62
N LEU A 101 -0.40 1.61 10.43
CA LEU A 101 0.76 2.51 10.31
C LEU A 101 1.50 2.33 9.00
N CYS A 102 1.52 1.11 8.46
CA CYS A 102 2.01 0.82 7.13
C CYS A 102 1.45 -0.49 6.63
N GLY A 103 1.70 -0.75 5.35
CA GLY A 103 1.35 -2.01 4.73
C GLY A 103 1.84 -2.06 3.29
N VAL A 104 1.50 -3.16 2.63
CA VAL A 104 1.79 -3.41 1.24
C VAL A 104 0.53 -3.85 0.51
N LEU A 105 0.37 -3.34 -0.71
CA LEU A 105 -0.66 -3.79 -1.65
C LEU A 105 0.01 -4.46 -2.85
N LEU A 106 -0.42 -5.67 -3.19
CA LEU A 106 0.01 -6.39 -4.37
C LEU A 106 -0.95 -6.10 -5.52
N PHE A 107 -0.39 -5.89 -6.72
CA PHE A 107 -1.15 -5.58 -7.93
C PHE A 107 -0.54 -6.21 -9.18
N ASN A 108 -1.35 -6.96 -9.95
CA ASN A 108 -0.92 -7.69 -11.15
C ASN A 108 -1.58 -7.16 -12.45
N ARG A 109 -2.27 -6.01 -12.36
CA ARG A 109 -3.10 -5.40 -13.40
C ARG A 109 -4.28 -6.23 -13.92
N ILE A 110 -4.55 -7.39 -13.34
CA ILE A 110 -5.69 -8.25 -13.71
C ILE A 110 -6.71 -8.17 -12.59
N ASN A 111 -6.26 -8.50 -11.38
CA ASN A 111 -7.06 -8.51 -10.17
C ASN A 111 -7.07 -7.13 -9.50
N ASP A 112 -8.00 -6.94 -8.56
CA ASP A 112 -7.97 -5.78 -7.68
C ASP A 112 -6.73 -5.82 -6.77
N PRO A 113 -6.19 -4.65 -6.40
CA PRO A 113 -5.09 -4.58 -5.45
C PRO A 113 -5.49 -5.23 -4.12
N SER A 114 -4.65 -6.10 -3.60
CA SER A 114 -4.91 -6.83 -2.34
C SER A 114 -3.88 -6.46 -1.28
N PRO A 115 -4.28 -6.25 -0.01
CA PRO A 115 -3.31 -6.24 1.09
C PRO A 115 -2.60 -7.58 1.16
N ALA A 116 -1.33 -7.55 1.59
CA ALA A 116 -0.54 -8.73 1.87
C ALA A 116 0.16 -8.60 3.22
N ASP A 117 0.35 -9.73 3.89
CA ASP A 117 1.13 -9.81 5.12
C ASP A 117 2.63 -9.66 4.82
N MET A 118 3.24 -8.59 5.36
CA MET A 118 4.67 -8.33 5.17
C MET A 118 5.55 -9.39 5.85
N MET A 119 5.05 -10.10 6.87
CA MET A 119 5.78 -11.18 7.54
C MET A 119 5.85 -12.44 6.67
N ASN A 120 4.87 -12.64 5.78
CA ASN A 120 4.75 -13.80 4.90
C ASN A 120 4.82 -13.44 3.40
N ILE A 121 5.48 -12.33 3.09
CA ILE A 121 5.40 -11.68 1.78
C ILE A 121 5.87 -12.53 0.60
N GLU A 122 6.80 -13.46 0.80
CA GLU A 122 7.24 -14.40 -0.23
C GLU A 122 6.07 -15.26 -0.70
N THR A 123 5.36 -15.87 0.25
CA THR A 123 4.19 -16.71 0.03
C THR A 123 3.05 -15.90 -0.59
N GLU A 124 2.76 -14.73 -0.04
CA GLU A 124 1.71 -13.82 -0.53
C GLU A 124 1.94 -13.41 -1.99
N VAL A 125 3.19 -13.07 -2.35
CA VAL A 125 3.57 -12.75 -3.72
C VAL A 125 3.40 -13.96 -4.63
N GLY A 126 3.83 -15.14 -4.19
CA GLY A 126 3.64 -16.39 -4.92
C GLY A 126 2.17 -16.68 -5.22
N PHE A 127 1.28 -16.49 -4.25
CA PHE A 127 -0.15 -16.72 -4.44
C PHE A 127 -0.85 -15.64 -5.26
N TYR A 128 -0.49 -14.37 -5.09
CA TYR A 128 -1.19 -13.30 -5.78
C TYR A 128 -0.81 -13.19 -7.26
N PHE A 129 0.46 -13.40 -7.61
CA PHE A 129 0.96 -13.23 -8.98
C PHE A 129 0.86 -14.47 -9.87
N THR A 130 0.39 -15.60 -9.34
CA THR A 130 0.11 -16.83 -10.09
C THR A 130 -1.35 -16.99 -10.51
N GLN A 131 -2.22 -16.06 -10.09
CA GLN A 131 -3.64 -16.00 -10.45
C GLN A 131 -3.90 -15.35 -11.82
#